data_AF-A0A645AZD1-F1
#
_entry.id   AF-A0A645AZD1-F1
#
_cell.length_a   1.000
_cell.length_b   1.000
_cell.length_c   1.000
_cell.angle_alpha   90.00
_cell.angle_beta   90.00
_cell.angle_gamma   90.00
#
_symmetry.space_group_name_H-M   'P 1'
#
loop_
_entity.id
_entity.type
_entity.pdbx_description
1 polymer ?
#
loop_
_entity_poly.entity_id
_entity_poly.type
_entity_poly.pdbx_seq_one_letter_code
_entity_poly.pdbx_strand_id
1 'polypeptide(L)' 'MIKNKSGIIELLNDLKNFSYSKESTVVDVELITEEDVNIRYYEDKCIVINYHHYEDAISTLYKDRKYINKVLFQ' A
#
# COMPACT_ATOMS: atom_id res chain seq x y z
N MET A 1 -9.23 7.94 -7.03
CA MET A 1 -7.87 8.50 -7.18
C MET A 1 -7.44 9.17 -5.87
N ILE A 2 -6.37 8.68 -5.26
CA ILE A 2 -5.82 9.15 -3.99
C ILE A 2 -5.19 10.53 -4.14
N LYS A 3 -5.68 11.50 -3.35
CA LYS A 3 -5.18 12.89 -3.32
C LYS A 3 -4.53 13.29 -2.00
N ASN A 4 -4.88 12.61 -0.91
CA ASN A 4 -4.41 12.86 0.45
C ASN A 4 -4.34 11.52 1.22
N LYS A 5 -3.90 11.54 2.48
CA LYS A 5 -3.82 10.32 3.33
C LYS A 5 -5.20 9.69 3.58
N SER A 6 -6.26 10.48 3.73
CA SER A 6 -7.63 9.97 3.89
C SER A 6 -8.06 9.09 2.73
N GLY A 7 -7.63 9.40 1.50
CA GLY A 7 -7.88 8.53 0.34
C GLY A 7 -7.17 7.16 0.39
N ILE A 8 -6.08 7.03 1.16
CA ILE A 8 -5.48 5.70 1.44
C ILE A 8 -6.32 4.93 2.45
N ILE A 9 -6.81 5.61 3.49
CA ILE A 9 -7.66 5.00 4.52
C ILE A 9 -8.95 4.48 3.89
N GLU A 10 -9.61 5.29 3.04
CA GLU A 10 -10.78 4.87 2.26
C GLU A 10 -10.44 3.64 1.40
N LEU A 11 -9.35 3.67 0.65
CA LEU A 11 -8.93 2.56 -0.20
C LEU A 11 -8.68 1.26 0.59
N LEU A 12 -8.00 1.34 1.73
CA LEU A 12 -7.73 0.19 2.60
C LEU A 12 -9.02 -0.37 3.19
N ASN A 13 -9.95 0.50 3.57
CA ASN A 13 -11.24 0.08 4.11
C ASN A 13 -12.12 -0.56 3.04
N ASP A 14 -12.04 -0.11 1.79
CA ASP A 14 -12.83 -0.61 0.68
C ASP A 14 -12.29 -1.96 0.15
N LEU A 15 -10.99 -2.02 -0.16
CA LEU A 15 -10.41 -3.19 -0.82
C LEU A 15 -9.89 -4.25 0.15
N LYS A 16 -9.49 -3.85 1.37
CA LYS A 16 -8.81 -4.67 2.39
C LYS A 16 -7.47 -5.27 1.97
N ASN A 17 -7.28 -5.59 0.70
CA ASN A 17 -6.01 -5.99 0.11
C ASN A 17 -5.89 -5.42 -1.31
N PHE A 18 -4.68 -5.04 -1.72
CA PHE A 18 -4.39 -4.65 -3.09
C PHE A 18 -2.89 -4.75 -3.37
N SER A 19 -2.55 -4.83 -4.65
CA SER A 19 -1.17 -4.82 -5.10
C SER A 19 -0.94 -3.70 -6.11
N TYR A 20 0.28 -3.16 -6.16
CA TYR A 20 0.68 -2.18 -7.15
C TYR A 20 2.14 -2.36 -7.56
N SER A 21 2.44 -2.00 -8.81
CA SER A 21 3.82 -2.00 -9.32
C SER A 21 4.47 -0.66 -9.04
N LYS A 22 5.59 -0.69 -8.31
CA LYS A 22 6.49 0.44 -8.09
C LYS A 22 7.79 0.16 -8.82
N GLU A 23 7.97 0.80 -9.96
CA GLU A 23 9.16 0.62 -10.81
C GLU A 23 9.31 -0.85 -11.24
N SER A 24 10.34 -1.56 -10.75
CA SER A 24 10.55 -3.00 -11.03
C SER A 24 10.15 -3.90 -9.86
N THR A 25 9.49 -3.35 -8.84
CA THR A 25 9.11 -4.03 -7.61
C THR A 25 7.59 -4.15 -7.55
N VAL A 26 7.08 -5.33 -7.18
CA VAL A 26 5.66 -5.52 -6.84
C VAL A 26 5.49 -5.25 -5.36
N VAL A 27 4.46 -4.50 -4.99
CA VAL A 27 4.10 -4.23 -3.61
C VAL A 27 2.73 -4.80 -3.32
N ASP A 28 2.63 -5.69 -2.32
CA ASP A 28 1.36 -6.17 -1.80
C ASP A 28 1.02 -5.44 -0.50
N VAL A 29 -0.26 -5.13 -0.35
CA VAL A 29 -0.82 -4.43 0.80
C VAL A 29 -2.00 -5.21 1.32
N GLU A 30 -2.06 -5.43 2.63
CA GLU A 30 -3.12 -6.18 3.29
C GLU A 30 -3.46 -5.53 4.64
N LEU A 31 -4.71 -5.11 4.82
CA LEU A 31 -5.23 -4.66 6.10
C LEU A 31 -5.52 -5.88 6.96
N ILE A 32 -4.80 -6.03 8.07
CA ILE A 32 -4.95 -7.16 8.99
C ILE A 32 -6.01 -6.83 10.05
N THR A 33 -5.90 -5.63 10.65
CA THR A 33 -6.85 -5.08 11.61
C THR A 33 -6.97 -3.56 11.41
N GLU A 34 -7.81 -2.87 12.18
CA GLU A 34 -7.91 -1.40 12.14
C GLU A 34 -6.60 -0.69 12.52
N GLU A 35 -5.67 -1.38 13.20
CA GLU A 35 -4.38 -0.82 13.67
C GLU A 35 -3.16 -1.43 12.96
N ASP A 36 -3.36 -2.47 12.14
CA ASP A 36 -2.28 -3.19 11.48
C ASP A 36 -2.51 -3.32 9.97
N VAL A 37 -1.52 -2.85 9.22
CA VAL A 37 -1.41 -3.04 7.76
C VAL A 37 -0.12 -3.76 7.47
N ASN A 38 -0.17 -4.82 6.69
CA ASN A 38 1.00 -5.47 6.15
C ASN A 38 1.33 -4.89 4.77
N ILE A 39 2.58 -4.47 4.57
CA ILE A 39 3.11 -4.04 3.27
C ILE A 39 4.33 -4.91 2.97
N ARG A 40 4.27 -5.65 1.87
CA ARG A 40 5.35 -6.53 1.39
C ARG A 40 5.92 -6.00 0.08
N TYR A 41 7.23 -5.75 0.06
CA TYR A 41 7.96 -5.38 -1.15
C TYR A 41 8.67 -6.61 -1.71
N TYR A 42 8.32 -6.98 -2.94
CA TYR A 42 8.94 -8.08 -3.67
C TYR A 42 9.94 -7.52 -4.67
N GLU A 43 11.21 -7.55 -4.29
CA GLU A 43 12.31 -7.46 -5.24
C GLU A 43 12.63 -8.87 -5.72
N ASP A 44 13.12 -9.02 -6.96
CA ASP A 44 13.31 -10.31 -7.66
C ASP A 44 14.15 -11.38 -6.91
N LYS A 45 14.70 -11.09 -5.71
CA LYS A 45 15.50 -12.00 -4.89
C LYS A 45 15.33 -11.88 -3.37
N CYS A 46 14.51 -10.96 -2.86
CA CYS A 46 14.37 -10.71 -1.42
C CYS A 46 12.94 -10.29 -1.02
N ILE A 47 12.49 -10.76 0.14
CA ILE A 47 11.29 -10.24 0.82
C ILE A 47 11.77 -9.16 1.80
N VAL A 48 11.40 -7.90 1.57
CA VAL A 48 11.63 -6.84 2.56
C VAL A 48 10.40 -6.77 3.47
N ILE A 49 10.61 -6.95 4.78
CA ILE A 49 9.59 -7.30 5.78
C ILE A 49 8.83 -6.07 6.32
N ASN A 50 7.51 -6.25 6.38
CA ASN A 50 6.39 -5.60 7.10
C ASN A 50 6.64 -4.30 7.90
N TYR A 51 5.78 -3.30 7.64
CA TYR A 51 5.53 -2.17 8.54
C TYR A 51 4.28 -2.43 9.39
N HIS A 52 4.42 -2.93 10.62
CA HIS A 52 3.31 -3.25 11.53
C HIS A 52 2.72 -2.01 12.26
N HIS A 53 2.63 -0.87 11.59
CA HIS A 53 2.06 0.34 12.18
C HIS A 53 1.15 1.04 11.18
N TYR A 54 -0.14 1.16 11.51
CA TYR A 54 -1.15 1.77 10.63
C TYR A 54 -0.73 3.13 10.08
N GLU A 55 -0.37 4.08 10.94
CA GLU A 55 -0.01 5.45 10.53
C GLU A 55 1.23 5.51 9.62
N ASP A 56 2.21 4.64 9.88
CA ASP A 56 3.41 4.54 9.05
C ASP A 56 3.09 3.88 7.70
N ALA A 57 2.20 2.89 7.68
CA ALA A 57 1.68 2.28 6.48
C ALA A 57 0.90 3.30 5.63
N ILE A 58 -0.02 4.07 6.23
CA ILE A 58 -0.74 5.15 5.53
C ILE A 58 0.25 6.16 4.95
N SER A 59 1.26 6.56 5.72
CA SER A 59 2.27 7.52 5.27
C SER A 59 3.11 6.97 4.11
N THR A 60 3.45 5.69 4.14
CA THR A 60 4.22 5.00 3.10
C THR A 60 3.40 4.85 1.82
N LEU A 61 2.18 4.34 1.91
CA LEU A 61 1.27 4.20 0.77
C LEU A 61 0.93 5.56 0.14
N TYR A 62 0.78 6.61 0.95
CA TYR A 62 0.56 7.95 0.44
C TYR A 62 1.76 8.50 -0.35
N LYS A 63 3.00 8.17 0.04
CA LYS A 63 4.19 8.47 -0.77
C LYS A 63 4.15 7.74 -2.12
N ASP A 64 3.65 6.51 -2.11
CA ASP A 64 3.54 5.66 -3.30
C ASP A 64 2.25 5.88 -4.13
N ARG A 65 1.38 6.82 -3.73
CA ARG A 65 0.07 7.10 -4.34
C ARG A 65 0.08 7.25 -5.86
N LYS A 66 1.16 7.76 -6.46
CA LYS A 66 1.26 7.91 -7.93
C LYS A 66 1.26 6.56 -8.64
N TYR A 67 1.91 5.55 -8.04
CA TYR A 67 1.96 4.19 -8.55
C TYR A 67 0.63 3.47 -8.30
N ILE A 68 0.08 3.61 -7.10
CA ILE A 68 -1.24 3.06 -6.75
C ILE A 68 -2.33 3.60 -7.67
N ASN A 69 -2.35 4.93 -7.89
CA ASN A 69 -3.32 5.57 -8.79
C ASN A 69 -3.23 5.07 -10.23
N LYS A 70 -2.01 4.84 -10.73
CA LYS A 70 -1.78 4.33 -12.09
C LYS A 70 -2.33 2.91 -12.29
N VAL A 71 -2.41 2.11 -11.22
CA VAL A 71 -2.88 0.72 -11.30
C VAL A 71 -4.38 0.63 -11.03
N LEU A 72 -4.88 1.28 -9.99
CA LEU A 72 -6.24 1.07 -9.49
C LEU A 72 -7.29 2.04 -10.04
N PHE A 73 -6.87 3.17 -10.62
CA PHE A 73 -7.79 4.25 -11.03
C PHE A 73 -7.51 4.76 -12.44
N GLN A 74 -7.11 3.87 -13.37
CA GLN A 74 -6.88 4.20 -14.78
C GLN A 74 -8.09 4.85 -15.44
#